data_AF-A0A6J1CMH0-F1
#
_entry.id   AF-A0A6J1CMH0-F1
#
_cell.length_a   1.000
_cell.length_b   1.000
_cell.length_c   1.000
_cell.angle_alpha   90.00
_cell.angle_beta   90.00
_cell.angle_gamma   90.00
#
_symmetry.space_group_name_H-M   'P 1'
#
loop_
_entity.id
_entity.type
_entity.pdbx_description
1 polymer ?
#
loop_
_entity_poly.entity_id
_entity_poly.type
_entity_poly.pdbx_seq_one_letter_code
_entity_poly.pdbx_strand_id
1 'polypeptide(L)'
;MGKKKLRLQTQDSNVILDNGLLKVTISNPQGYVSGIKYGGMDNLLDVKSSESKRGYWDINWSWPGGKDRYQLLKGSEFNVINTSDDIIELSFKKVFNQSSQGNKLPLGVDIRYVMRTGIPGFYCYAIYEHPSECRAFDLAQTRMVFKLRKEKFHYMAISDEKQRIMPMPEDLHRGRGEQLIVPESVLLVNPINPDLKGEMFHGTHYIGEDILTQIKEGETWRKVFGPFLVYLNSTPDVSEAHNLWIDAKEQRMLEEEAWPYDFVSSSFYFIANERGSISGRLLVQDRYVSSSSIPARDAHIGLSAAREEGAWQTESKEYQFWVQTDSNGDFTIRNIIPGVYGLHGWVPGFIGDYLHKSLVTVSAGPLLFSTEVFLLPMSN
;
A
#
# COMPACT_ATOMS: atom_id res chain seq x y z
N MET A 1 7.89 -32.17 5.73
CA MET A 1 7.32 -31.75 7.03
C MET A 1 5.83 -31.54 6.84
N GLY A 2 4.97 -32.13 7.68
CA GLY A 2 3.52 -31.89 7.59
C GLY A 2 3.18 -30.43 7.88
N LYS A 3 2.22 -29.86 7.15
CA LYS A 3 1.70 -28.51 7.41
C LYS A 3 1.26 -28.43 8.87
N LYS A 4 1.83 -27.49 9.64
CA LYS A 4 1.40 -27.26 11.02
C LYS A 4 0.00 -26.65 10.99
N LYS A 5 -0.88 -27.16 11.86
CA LYS A 5 -2.27 -26.71 11.95
C LYS A 5 -2.32 -25.26 12.44
N LEU A 6 -3.13 -24.44 11.79
CA LEU A 6 -3.45 -23.09 12.25
C LEU A 6 -4.17 -23.13 13.60
N ARG A 7 -3.86 -22.16 14.47
CA ARG A 7 -4.47 -22.03 15.79
C ARG A 7 -4.91 -20.59 16.00
N LEU A 8 -6.16 -20.44 16.43
CA LEU A 8 -6.75 -19.20 16.91
C LEU A 8 -6.96 -19.31 18.41
N GLN A 9 -6.49 -18.33 19.18
CA GLN A 9 -6.84 -18.18 20.59
C GLN A 9 -7.49 -16.82 20.80
N THR A 10 -8.72 -16.80 21.29
CA THR A 10 -9.44 -15.57 21.61
C THR A 10 -9.47 -15.39 23.12
N GLN A 11 -9.04 -14.22 23.57
CA GLN A 11 -9.05 -13.76 24.96
C GLN A 11 -9.83 -12.44 25.03
N ASP A 12 -10.15 -11.99 26.25
CA ASP A 12 -10.92 -10.76 26.46
C ASP A 12 -10.21 -9.53 25.86
N SER A 13 -8.89 -9.43 26.02
CA SER A 13 -8.10 -8.27 25.59
C SER A 13 -7.33 -8.46 24.29
N ASN A 14 -7.21 -9.70 23.80
CA ASN A 14 -6.40 -10.00 22.62
C ASN A 14 -6.83 -11.28 21.89
N VAL A 15 -6.37 -11.41 20.66
CA VAL A 15 -6.51 -12.57 19.80
C VAL A 15 -5.13 -12.98 19.29
N ILE A 16 -4.83 -14.27 19.30
CA ILE A 16 -3.54 -14.82 18.88
C ILE A 16 -3.75 -15.73 17.68
N LEU A 17 -3.08 -15.40 16.57
CA LEU A 17 -2.95 -16.21 15.38
C LEU A 17 -1.60 -16.95 15.41
N ASP A 18 -1.60 -18.26 15.19
CA ASP A 18 -0.40 -19.11 15.19
C ASP A 18 -0.47 -20.12 14.04
N ASN A 19 0.49 -20.07 13.11
CA ASN A 19 0.62 -21.04 12.02
C ASN A 19 1.77 -22.03 12.22
N GLY A 20 2.36 -22.03 13.43
CA GLY A 20 3.48 -22.88 13.79
C GLY A 20 4.85 -22.42 13.27
N LEU A 21 4.89 -21.33 12.49
CA LEU A 21 6.10 -20.62 12.05
C LEU A 21 6.27 -19.30 12.81
N LEU A 22 5.17 -18.55 12.97
CA LEU A 22 5.10 -17.32 13.76
C LEU A 22 3.82 -17.27 14.60
N LYS A 23 3.80 -16.35 15.57
CA LYS A 23 2.58 -15.94 16.26
C LYS A 23 2.35 -14.44 16.13
N VAL A 24 1.11 -14.05 15.92
CA VAL A 24 0.69 -12.64 15.88
C VAL A 24 -0.35 -12.42 16.98
N THR A 25 -0.10 -11.45 17.85
CA THR A 25 -1.02 -11.02 18.90
C THR A 25 -1.67 -9.70 18.50
N ILE A 26 -2.99 -9.66 18.52
CA ILE A 26 -3.81 -8.54 18.06
C ILE A 26 -4.76 -8.13 19.19
N SER A 27 -4.90 -6.83 19.47
CA SER A 27 -5.79 -6.35 20.53
C SER A 27 -7.27 -6.56 20.18
N ASN A 28 -8.08 -6.94 21.16
CA ASN A 28 -9.51 -7.20 21.01
C ASN A 28 -10.34 -6.12 21.71
N PRO A 29 -11.28 -5.42 21.05
CA PRO A 29 -11.66 -5.50 19.63
C PRO A 29 -10.96 -4.47 18.73
N GLN A 30 -9.90 -3.79 19.20
CA GLN A 30 -9.36 -2.64 18.48
C GLN A 30 -8.57 -2.99 17.21
N GLY A 31 -8.00 -4.20 17.12
CA GLY A 31 -7.26 -4.64 15.94
C GLY A 31 -5.83 -4.10 15.85
N TYR A 32 -5.20 -3.69 16.96
CA TYR A 32 -3.78 -3.31 16.95
C TYR A 32 -2.89 -4.55 17.06
N VAL A 33 -1.87 -4.68 16.22
CA VAL A 33 -0.86 -5.74 16.36
C VAL A 33 0.08 -5.38 17.51
N SER A 34 -0.12 -6.03 18.65
CA SER A 34 0.66 -5.78 19.87
C SER A 34 1.91 -6.65 19.95
N GLY A 35 1.98 -7.74 19.18
CA GLY A 35 3.20 -8.54 19.08
C GLY A 35 3.28 -9.48 17.87
N ILE A 36 4.52 -9.72 17.45
CA ILE A 36 4.88 -10.71 16.43
C ILE A 36 6.03 -11.54 17.00
N LYS A 37 5.82 -12.83 17.25
CA LYS A 37 6.84 -13.78 17.74
C LYS A 37 7.37 -14.60 16.57
N TYR A 38 8.67 -14.50 16.30
CA TYR A 38 9.33 -15.14 15.17
C TYR A 38 10.85 -15.22 15.38
N GLY A 39 11.52 -16.20 14.76
CA GLY A 39 12.99 -16.25 14.69
C GLY A 39 13.69 -16.25 16.05
N GLY A 40 13.09 -16.86 17.07
CA GLY A 40 13.59 -16.87 18.45
C GLY A 40 13.36 -15.57 19.24
N MET A 41 12.81 -14.52 18.63
CA MET A 41 12.42 -13.28 19.31
C MET A 41 10.99 -13.39 19.85
N ASP A 42 10.81 -13.06 21.14
CA ASP A 42 9.49 -13.06 21.77
C ASP A 42 8.54 -11.99 21.21
N ASN A 43 9.09 -10.87 20.75
CA ASN A 43 8.35 -9.84 20.02
C ASN A 43 9.30 -9.05 19.12
N LEU A 44 8.97 -8.92 17.82
CA LEU A 44 9.69 -8.08 16.87
C LEU A 44 9.38 -6.58 17.05
N LEU A 45 8.21 -6.28 17.61
CA LEU A 45 7.71 -4.92 17.76
C LEU A 45 8.25 -4.25 19.04
N ASP A 46 8.32 -2.93 19.03
CA ASP A 46 8.86 -2.12 20.11
C ASP A 46 8.06 -2.28 21.40
N VAL A 47 8.59 -3.11 22.31
CA VAL A 47 7.98 -3.39 23.61
C VAL A 47 8.01 -2.18 24.55
N LYS A 48 8.82 -1.16 24.27
CA LYS A 48 8.85 0.10 25.04
C LYS A 48 7.67 1.01 24.69
N SER A 49 7.10 0.83 23.50
CA SER A 49 5.85 1.48 23.10
C SER A 49 4.63 0.78 23.73
N SER A 50 3.58 1.55 24.00
CA SER A 50 2.27 1.00 24.36
C SER A 50 1.76 0.07 23.26
N GLU A 51 0.98 -0.95 23.61
CA GLU A 51 0.54 -1.99 22.66
C GLU A 51 -0.16 -1.42 21.42
N SER A 52 -0.98 -0.38 21.58
CA SER A 52 -1.68 0.30 20.48
C SER A 52 -0.78 1.11 19.54
N LYS A 53 0.50 1.31 19.90
CA LYS A 53 1.47 2.08 19.14
C LYS A 53 2.58 1.20 18.55
N ARG A 54 2.38 -0.12 18.52
CA ARG A 54 3.34 -1.09 17.97
C ARG A 54 3.06 -1.36 16.49
N GLY A 55 2.00 -2.10 16.17
CA GLY A 55 1.52 -2.30 14.81
C GLY A 55 0.08 -1.79 14.66
N TYR A 56 -0.17 -0.85 13.74
CA TYR A 56 -1.46 -0.17 13.66
C TYR A 56 -1.74 0.43 12.28
N TRP A 57 -3.03 0.64 12.00
CA TRP A 57 -3.47 1.50 10.92
C TRP A 57 -3.68 2.93 11.42
N ASP A 58 -3.28 3.91 10.63
CA ASP A 58 -3.54 5.32 10.92
C ASP A 58 -4.04 6.08 9.67
N ILE A 59 -4.55 7.27 9.95
CA ILE A 59 -5.09 8.19 8.97
C ILE A 59 -4.72 9.63 9.34
N ASN A 60 -4.32 10.40 8.34
CA ASN A 60 -4.32 11.86 8.39
C ASN A 60 -5.52 12.36 7.57
N TRP A 61 -6.35 13.20 8.18
CA TRP A 61 -7.58 13.69 7.58
C TRP A 61 -7.94 15.10 8.05
N SER A 62 -8.73 15.83 7.27
CA SER A 62 -9.24 17.14 7.65
C SER A 62 -10.71 17.29 7.28
N TRP A 63 -11.34 18.33 7.82
CA TRP A 63 -12.55 18.87 7.18
C TRP A 63 -12.12 19.60 5.89
N PRO A 64 -12.99 19.73 4.88
CA PRO A 64 -12.67 20.48 3.68
C PRO A 64 -12.12 21.88 4.00
N GLY A 65 -10.91 22.18 3.52
CA GLY A 65 -10.19 23.44 3.79
C GLY A 65 -9.73 23.63 5.25
N GLY A 66 -9.81 22.59 6.07
CA GLY A 66 -9.45 22.58 7.48
C GLY A 66 -8.03 22.08 7.74
N LYS A 67 -7.62 22.14 9.02
CA LYS A 67 -6.32 21.61 9.46
C LYS A 67 -6.31 20.08 9.52
N ASP A 68 -5.18 19.50 9.13
CA ASP A 68 -4.92 18.06 9.19
C ASP A 68 -4.98 17.51 10.63
N ARG A 69 -5.45 16.26 10.75
CA ARG A 69 -5.71 15.55 12.00
C ARG A 69 -5.19 14.13 11.87
N TYR A 70 -4.23 13.79 12.73
CA TYR A 70 -3.76 12.42 12.89
C TYR A 70 -4.73 11.60 13.76
N GLN A 71 -5.05 10.38 13.34
CA GLN A 71 -5.85 9.45 14.12
C GLN A 71 -5.41 7.99 13.93
N LEU A 72 -5.32 7.23 15.02
CA LEU A 72 -5.22 5.77 14.97
C LEU A 72 -6.59 5.15 14.65
N LEU A 73 -6.61 4.23 13.69
CA LEU A 73 -7.79 3.47 13.34
C LEU A 73 -7.94 2.26 14.25
N LYS A 74 -9.17 1.99 14.66
CA LYS A 74 -9.50 0.87 15.55
C LYS A 74 -10.91 0.35 15.30
N GLY A 75 -11.06 -0.97 15.48
CA GLY A 75 -12.35 -1.63 15.59
C GLY A 75 -13.05 -1.35 16.93
N SER A 76 -14.36 -1.57 16.93
CA SER A 76 -15.20 -1.70 18.13
C SER A 76 -15.80 -3.09 18.26
N GLU A 77 -15.73 -3.90 17.21
CA GLU A 77 -16.27 -5.27 17.13
C GLU A 77 -15.20 -6.21 16.54
N PHE A 78 -15.07 -7.39 17.12
CA PHE A 78 -14.19 -8.45 16.63
C PHE A 78 -15.03 -9.60 16.07
N ASN A 79 -14.69 -10.08 14.87
CA ASN A 79 -15.34 -11.22 14.25
C ASN A 79 -14.30 -12.18 13.64
N VAL A 80 -14.57 -13.48 13.74
CA VAL A 80 -13.89 -14.51 12.96
C VAL A 80 -14.68 -14.69 11.67
N ILE A 81 -14.06 -14.40 10.54
CA ILE A 81 -14.72 -14.35 9.23
C ILE A 81 -14.62 -15.70 8.53
N ASN A 82 -13.44 -16.30 8.60
CA ASN A 82 -13.17 -17.61 8.02
C ASN A 82 -12.22 -18.37 8.94
N THR A 83 -12.45 -19.67 9.10
CA THR A 83 -11.57 -20.57 9.83
C THR A 83 -11.63 -21.96 9.20
N SER A 84 -10.46 -22.43 8.76
CA SER A 84 -10.27 -23.77 8.20
C SER A 84 -8.87 -24.28 8.59
N ASP A 85 -8.50 -25.46 8.10
CA ASP A 85 -7.16 -26.00 8.34
C ASP A 85 -6.04 -25.20 7.64
N ASP A 86 -6.36 -24.49 6.55
CA ASP A 86 -5.38 -23.75 5.73
C ASP A 86 -5.45 -22.22 5.89
N ILE A 87 -6.57 -21.66 6.36
CA ILE A 87 -6.76 -20.21 6.51
C ILE A 87 -7.52 -19.82 7.79
N ILE A 88 -7.13 -18.72 8.40
CA ILE A 88 -7.93 -17.97 9.38
C ILE A 88 -8.01 -16.52 8.92
N GLU A 89 -9.21 -15.95 8.87
CA GLU A 89 -9.46 -14.54 8.60
C GLU A 89 -10.19 -13.89 9.78
N LEU A 90 -9.66 -12.76 10.26
CA LEU A 90 -10.21 -11.98 11.36
C LEU A 90 -10.64 -10.59 10.87
N SER A 91 -11.67 -10.03 11.50
CA SER A 91 -12.20 -8.68 11.29
C SER A 91 -12.25 -7.91 12.60
N PHE A 92 -11.84 -6.64 12.52
CA PHE A 92 -11.93 -5.67 13.60
C PHE A 92 -12.66 -4.44 13.05
N LYS A 93 -13.98 -4.46 13.18
CA LYS A 93 -14.90 -3.53 12.50
C LYS A 93 -15.34 -2.40 13.43
N LYS A 94 -15.44 -1.21 12.87
CA LYS A 94 -16.11 -0.05 13.47
C LYS A 94 -17.01 0.57 12.41
N VAL A 95 -18.31 0.44 12.62
CA VAL A 95 -19.31 1.13 11.80
C VAL A 95 -19.33 2.61 12.17
N PHE A 96 -19.42 3.49 11.18
CA PHE A 96 -19.65 4.90 11.47
C PHE A 96 -21.10 5.11 11.94
N ASN A 97 -21.28 5.86 13.03
CA ASN A 97 -22.61 6.23 13.52
C ASN A 97 -22.72 7.76 13.60
N GLN A 98 -23.60 8.33 12.77
CA GLN A 98 -23.84 9.77 12.65
C GLN A 98 -24.38 10.41 13.94
N SER A 99 -25.06 9.63 14.81
CA SER A 99 -25.56 10.10 16.11
C SER A 99 -24.43 10.44 17.10
N SER A 100 -23.18 10.10 16.75
CA SER A 100 -22.00 10.50 17.49
C SER A 100 -21.79 12.02 17.39
N GLN A 101 -22.29 12.80 18.34
CA GLN A 101 -21.95 14.22 18.45
C GLN A 101 -20.42 14.42 18.49
N GLY A 102 -19.91 15.41 17.75
CA GLY A 102 -18.54 15.89 17.84
C GLY A 102 -17.69 15.80 16.56
N ASN A 103 -16.40 16.06 16.74
CA ASN A 103 -15.40 16.21 15.68
C ASN A 103 -14.70 14.86 15.40
N LYS A 104 -15.46 13.87 14.94
CA LYS A 104 -14.98 12.50 14.67
C LYS A 104 -14.85 12.25 13.17
N LEU A 105 -13.87 11.42 12.80
CA LEU A 105 -13.69 10.93 11.43
C LEU A 105 -15.00 10.31 10.91
N PRO A 106 -15.58 10.83 9.80
CA PRO A 106 -16.83 10.33 9.24
C PRO A 106 -16.63 9.07 8.38
N LEU A 107 -15.94 8.07 8.93
CA LEU A 107 -15.53 6.86 8.21
C LEU A 107 -15.73 5.60 9.05
N GLY A 108 -16.37 4.60 8.46
CA GLY A 108 -16.38 3.22 8.95
C GLY A 108 -15.11 2.50 8.49
N VAL A 109 -14.57 1.64 9.36
CA VAL A 109 -13.37 0.86 9.04
C VAL A 109 -13.56 -0.60 9.40
N ASP A 110 -12.99 -1.49 8.60
CA ASP A 110 -12.88 -2.91 8.90
C ASP A 110 -11.43 -3.34 8.66
N ILE A 111 -10.68 -3.51 9.75
CA ILE A 111 -9.29 -3.95 9.72
C ILE A 111 -9.27 -5.47 9.70
N ARG A 112 -8.57 -6.04 8.72
CA ARG A 112 -8.61 -7.48 8.44
C ARG A 112 -7.22 -8.09 8.49
N TYR A 113 -7.15 -9.30 9.04
CA TYR A 113 -5.94 -10.09 9.11
C TYR A 113 -6.21 -11.50 8.59
N VAL A 114 -5.33 -12.01 7.74
CA VAL A 114 -5.40 -13.38 7.23
C VAL A 114 -4.11 -14.10 7.56
N MET A 115 -4.20 -15.27 8.18
CA MET A 115 -3.06 -16.17 8.37
C MET A 115 -3.30 -17.48 7.61
N ARG A 116 -2.28 -17.90 6.85
CA ARG A 116 -2.30 -19.14 6.07
C ARG A 116 -1.27 -20.13 6.61
N THR A 117 -1.54 -21.42 6.45
CA THR A 117 -0.57 -22.45 6.80
C THR A 117 0.61 -22.47 5.81
N GLY A 118 1.80 -22.79 6.29
CA GLY A 118 3.01 -22.92 5.46
C GLY A 118 3.66 -21.60 5.02
N ILE A 119 3.02 -20.45 5.22
CA ILE A 119 3.57 -19.13 4.88
C ILE A 119 4.17 -18.50 6.15
N PRO A 120 5.47 -18.13 6.20
CA PRO A 120 6.05 -17.45 7.35
C PRO A 120 5.68 -15.95 7.34
N GLY A 121 4.38 -15.68 7.35
CA GLY A 121 3.84 -14.33 7.38
C GLY A 121 2.34 -14.32 7.63
N PHE A 122 1.76 -13.14 7.55
CA PHE A 122 0.32 -12.90 7.62
C PHE A 122 -0.04 -11.73 6.72
N TYR A 123 -1.23 -11.76 6.15
CA TYR A 123 -1.75 -10.67 5.33
C TYR A 123 -2.52 -9.70 6.20
N CYS A 124 -2.47 -8.42 5.86
CA CYS A 124 -3.37 -7.43 6.40
C CYS A 124 -3.95 -6.55 5.29
N TYR A 125 -5.18 -6.11 5.53
CA TYR A 125 -5.88 -5.19 4.64
C TYR A 125 -6.91 -4.40 5.45
N ALA A 126 -7.40 -3.31 4.88
CA ALA A 126 -8.44 -2.51 5.50
C ALA A 126 -9.52 -2.15 4.48
N ILE A 127 -10.77 -2.14 4.93
CA ILE A 127 -11.91 -1.68 4.14
C ILE A 127 -12.39 -0.38 4.77
N TYR A 128 -12.35 0.70 3.99
CA TYR A 128 -12.89 2.00 4.39
C TYR A 128 -14.23 2.21 3.73
N GLU A 129 -15.19 2.69 4.50
CA GLU A 129 -16.57 2.91 4.07
C GLU A 129 -17.06 4.26 4.57
N HIS A 130 -17.44 5.12 3.63
CA HIS A 130 -18.11 6.38 3.88
C HIS A 130 -19.56 6.26 3.36
N PRO A 131 -20.54 6.06 4.26
CA PRO A 131 -21.96 6.06 3.92
C PRO A 131 -22.47 7.41 3.38
N SER A 132 -23.57 7.41 2.63
CA SER A 132 -24.19 8.64 2.10
C SER A 132 -24.63 9.63 3.16
N GLU A 133 -24.84 9.19 4.40
CA GLU A 133 -25.29 10.04 5.50
C GLU A 133 -24.13 10.82 6.13
N CYS A 134 -22.88 10.55 5.72
CA CYS A 134 -21.70 11.18 6.26
C CYS A 134 -21.44 12.58 5.67
N ARG A 135 -20.83 13.42 6.50
CA ARG A 135 -20.32 14.74 6.10
C ARG A 135 -19.01 14.57 5.33
N ALA A 136 -18.75 15.53 4.44
CA ALA A 136 -17.50 15.59 3.68
C ALA A 136 -16.25 15.58 4.57
N PHE A 137 -15.18 14.97 4.08
CA PHE A 137 -13.85 15.06 4.67
C PHE A 137 -12.76 14.81 3.62
N ASP A 138 -11.55 15.28 3.89
CA ASP A 138 -10.40 15.05 3.04
C ASP A 138 -9.48 14.02 3.70
N LEU A 139 -9.11 12.99 2.95
CA LEU A 139 -8.15 11.96 3.34
C LEU A 139 -6.77 12.33 2.75
N ALA A 140 -5.83 12.66 3.62
CA ALA A 140 -4.47 13.05 3.22
C ALA A 140 -3.49 11.88 3.20
N GLN A 141 -3.64 10.95 4.13
CA GLN A 141 -2.76 9.80 4.24
C GLN A 141 -3.47 8.64 4.92
N THR A 142 -3.15 7.43 4.50
CA THR A 142 -3.38 6.24 5.30
C THR A 142 -2.15 5.35 5.32
N ARG A 143 -1.89 4.69 6.46
CA ARG A 143 -0.72 3.83 6.64
C ARG A 143 -1.08 2.59 7.44
N MET A 144 -0.40 1.49 7.14
CA MET A 144 -0.14 0.42 8.09
C MET A 144 1.30 0.56 8.57
N VAL A 145 1.49 0.65 9.88
CA VAL A 145 2.79 0.92 10.50
C VAL A 145 3.17 -0.24 11.41
N PHE A 146 4.43 -0.67 11.36
CA PHE A 146 5.03 -1.58 12.33
C PHE A 146 6.26 -0.91 12.96
N LYS A 147 6.20 -0.60 14.25
CA LYS A 147 7.34 -0.09 15.00
C LYS A 147 8.17 -1.26 15.52
N LEU A 148 9.29 -1.51 14.85
CA LEU A 148 10.22 -2.56 15.21
C LEU A 148 11.08 -2.16 16.41
N ARG A 149 11.65 -3.16 17.10
CA ARG A 149 12.59 -2.94 18.20
C ARG A 149 13.85 -2.23 17.69
N LYS A 150 14.00 -0.97 18.10
CA LYS A 150 15.07 -0.09 17.62
C LYS A 150 16.48 -0.56 17.98
N GLU A 151 16.64 -1.50 18.92
CA GLU A 151 17.93 -2.10 19.27
C GLU A 151 18.27 -3.37 18.45
N LYS A 152 17.36 -3.81 17.57
CA LYS A 152 17.52 -5.01 16.75
C LYS A 152 17.52 -4.70 15.25
N PHE A 153 16.73 -3.72 14.81
CA PHE A 153 16.51 -3.44 13.39
C PHE A 153 17.13 -2.09 13.01
N HIS A 154 18.28 -2.13 12.35
CA HIS A 154 19.03 -0.92 11.94
C HIS A 154 19.30 -0.85 10.44
N TYR A 155 18.84 -1.84 9.66
CA TYR A 155 19.12 -1.94 8.22
C TYR A 155 17.82 -1.98 7.43
N MET A 156 17.80 -1.29 6.30
CA MET A 156 16.67 -1.26 5.37
C MET A 156 17.17 -1.52 3.95
N ALA A 157 16.48 -2.41 3.24
CA ALA A 157 16.63 -2.63 1.81
C ALA A 157 15.30 -2.30 1.13
N ILE A 158 15.35 -1.45 0.09
CA ILE A 158 14.21 -1.03 -0.72
C ILE A 158 14.35 -1.56 -2.15
N SER A 159 15.56 -1.48 -2.72
CA SER A 159 15.93 -2.09 -4.00
C SER A 159 17.36 -2.63 -3.93
N ASP A 160 17.85 -3.29 -4.97
CA ASP A 160 19.25 -3.74 -5.07
C ASP A 160 20.24 -2.56 -4.95
N GLU A 161 19.82 -1.37 -5.33
CA GLU A 161 20.61 -0.14 -5.30
C GLU A 161 20.35 0.72 -4.06
N LYS A 162 19.28 0.45 -3.31
CA LYS A 162 18.85 1.24 -2.16
C LYS A 162 18.79 0.38 -0.91
N GLN A 163 19.96 0.10 -0.36
CA GLN A 163 20.10 -0.61 0.90
C GLN A 163 21.08 0.11 1.82
N ARG A 164 20.70 0.30 3.07
CA ARG A 164 21.48 1.14 3.99
C ARG A 164 21.13 0.92 5.45
N ILE A 165 22.05 1.38 6.29
CA ILE A 165 21.77 1.61 7.70
C ILE A 165 20.77 2.76 7.82
N MET A 166 19.78 2.57 8.68
CA MET A 166 18.77 3.57 8.98
C MET A 166 19.25 4.49 10.11
N PRO A 167 19.05 5.82 9.98
CA PRO A 167 19.26 6.71 11.11
C PRO A 167 18.25 6.39 12.23
N MET A 168 18.64 6.72 13.44
CA MET A 168 17.82 6.55 14.63
C MET A 168 16.97 7.81 14.85
N PRO A 169 15.78 7.71 15.47
CA PRO A 169 14.97 8.89 15.79
C PRO A 169 15.75 9.95 16.59
N GLU A 170 16.69 9.51 17.45
CA GLU A 170 17.55 10.38 18.24
C GLU A 170 18.52 11.22 17.39
N ASP A 171 18.80 10.85 16.14
CA ASP A 171 19.64 11.61 15.22
C ASP A 171 18.98 12.94 14.80
N LEU A 172 17.66 13.06 14.98
CA LEU A 172 16.90 14.28 14.73
C LEU A 172 16.90 15.26 15.92
N HIS A 173 17.48 14.88 17.06
CA HIS A 173 17.54 15.75 18.23
C HIS A 173 18.45 16.97 18.00
N ARG A 174 18.17 18.06 18.72
CA ARG A 174 18.98 19.30 18.68
C ARG A 174 20.46 18.99 18.95
N GLY A 175 21.33 19.47 18.07
CA GLY A 175 22.79 19.24 18.14
C GLY A 175 23.26 17.96 17.45
N ARG A 176 22.33 17.13 16.94
CA ARG A 176 22.61 15.98 16.07
C ARG A 176 22.04 16.18 14.66
N GLY A 177 20.86 16.77 14.59
CA GLY A 177 20.22 17.21 13.36
C GLY A 177 20.08 18.73 13.29
N GLU A 178 20.17 19.27 12.08
CA GLU A 178 19.88 20.67 11.75
C GLU A 178 18.77 20.73 10.71
N GLN A 179 17.71 21.47 11.02
CA GLN A 179 16.61 21.69 10.09
C GLN A 179 17.10 22.47 8.86
N LEU A 180 16.73 22.01 7.68
CA LEU A 180 17.03 22.68 6.41
C LEU A 180 15.97 23.72 6.05
N ILE A 181 16.12 24.35 4.87
CA ILE A 181 15.16 25.33 4.36
C ILE A 181 13.76 24.75 4.17
N VAL A 182 13.68 23.45 3.84
CA VAL A 182 12.44 22.67 3.91
C VAL A 182 12.29 22.20 5.36
N PRO A 183 11.28 22.67 6.12
CA PRO A 183 11.19 22.42 7.57
C PRO A 183 11.16 20.96 7.98
N GLU A 184 10.69 20.09 7.08
CA GLU A 184 10.60 18.65 7.29
C GLU A 184 11.90 17.92 6.92
N SER A 185 12.87 18.58 6.30
CA SER A 185 14.16 17.98 5.98
C SER A 185 15.20 18.35 7.04
N VAL A 186 15.87 17.32 7.56
CA VAL A 186 16.87 17.48 8.62
C VAL A 186 18.21 16.94 8.12
N LEU A 187 19.24 17.78 8.17
CA LEU A 187 20.63 17.41 7.92
C LEU A 187 21.23 16.78 9.17
N LEU A 188 21.82 15.59 9.03
CA LEU A 188 22.51 14.90 10.12
C LEU A 188 23.93 15.48 10.29
N VAL A 189 24.12 16.33 11.29
CA VAL A 189 25.42 17.00 11.57
C VAL A 189 26.30 16.24 12.56
N ASN A 190 25.67 15.51 13.49
CA ASN A 190 26.35 14.68 14.48
C ASN A 190 25.53 13.41 14.80
N PRO A 191 25.32 12.53 13.79
CA PRO A 191 24.55 11.31 13.96
C PRO A 191 25.23 10.30 14.89
N ILE A 192 24.45 9.37 15.43
CA ILE A 192 24.90 8.23 16.24
C ILE A 192 25.83 7.34 15.44
N ASN A 193 25.51 7.07 14.17
CA ASN A 193 26.43 6.47 13.22
C ASN A 193 27.17 7.57 12.44
N PRO A 194 28.48 7.78 12.65
CA PRO A 194 29.24 8.84 11.98
C PRO A 194 29.21 8.80 10.45
N ASP A 195 29.01 7.62 9.85
CA ASP A 195 28.95 7.47 8.39
C ASP A 195 27.73 8.16 7.77
N LEU A 196 26.70 8.45 8.58
CA LEU A 196 25.50 9.17 8.14
C LEU A 196 25.68 10.69 8.15
N LYS A 197 26.86 11.20 8.51
CA LYS A 197 27.10 12.63 8.65
C LYS A 197 27.03 13.32 7.28
N GLY A 198 26.25 14.40 7.20
CA GLY A 198 26.03 15.15 5.97
C GLY A 198 24.85 14.65 5.14
N GLU A 199 24.17 13.59 5.58
CA GLU A 199 22.97 13.10 4.92
C GLU A 199 21.72 13.86 5.34
N MET A 200 20.74 13.96 4.43
CA MET A 200 19.42 14.51 4.70
C MET A 200 18.43 13.38 4.96
N PHE A 201 17.69 13.49 6.06
CA PHE A 201 16.64 12.55 6.42
C PHE A 201 15.36 13.30 6.78
N HIS A 202 14.21 12.67 6.52
CA HIS A 202 12.86 13.22 6.65
C HIS A 202 12.47 14.19 5.51
N GLY A 203 11.20 14.11 5.09
CA GLY A 203 10.64 14.87 3.97
C GLY A 203 9.14 14.66 3.87
N THR A 204 8.44 15.57 3.18
CA THR A 204 7.00 15.48 2.92
C THR A 204 6.69 14.57 1.74
N HIS A 205 5.42 14.22 1.58
CA HIS A 205 4.93 13.72 0.30
C HIS A 205 4.97 14.88 -0.72
N TYR A 206 5.78 14.74 -1.77
CA TYR A 206 6.10 15.82 -2.72
C TYR A 206 4.89 16.41 -3.49
N ILE A 207 3.73 15.74 -3.46
CA ILE A 207 2.53 16.13 -4.24
C ILE A 207 1.66 17.17 -3.49
N GLY A 208 1.85 17.37 -2.18
CA GLY A 208 1.14 18.41 -1.43
C GLY A 208 -0.38 18.19 -1.36
N GLU A 209 -1.16 19.27 -1.43
CA GLU A 209 -2.63 19.22 -1.32
C GLU A 209 -3.31 18.59 -2.55
N ASP A 210 -2.61 18.47 -3.68
CA ASP A 210 -3.18 17.94 -4.92
C ASP A 210 -3.46 16.42 -4.83
N ILE A 211 -2.85 15.71 -3.87
CA ILE A 211 -3.08 14.27 -3.66
C ILE A 211 -4.29 13.98 -2.75
N LEU A 212 -4.88 14.99 -2.11
CA LEU A 212 -5.93 14.79 -1.11
C LEU A 212 -7.14 14.08 -1.73
N THR A 213 -7.53 12.95 -1.14
CA THR A 213 -8.78 12.28 -1.52
C THR A 213 -9.94 13.05 -0.89
N GLN A 214 -10.62 13.86 -1.70
CA GLN A 214 -11.80 14.61 -1.27
C GLN A 214 -13.05 13.73 -1.36
N ILE A 215 -13.67 13.43 -0.21
CA ILE A 215 -14.93 12.70 -0.12
C ILE A 215 -16.05 13.69 0.20
N LYS A 216 -17.06 13.76 -0.67
CA LYS A 216 -18.13 14.76 -0.58
C LYS A 216 -19.19 14.36 0.44
N GLU A 217 -19.90 15.35 0.95
CA GLU A 217 -21.11 15.11 1.76
C GLU A 217 -22.16 14.42 0.88
N GLY A 218 -22.82 13.39 1.40
CA GLY A 218 -23.76 12.61 0.60
C GLY A 218 -23.13 11.48 -0.21
N GLU A 219 -21.81 11.48 -0.39
CA GLU A 219 -21.14 10.54 -1.29
C GLU A 219 -20.98 9.17 -0.65
N THR A 220 -21.50 8.12 -1.27
CA THR A 220 -21.12 6.76 -0.88
C THR A 220 -19.76 6.43 -1.48
N TRP A 221 -18.78 6.14 -0.63
CA TRP A 221 -17.44 5.74 -1.06
C TRP A 221 -16.95 4.52 -0.27
N ARG A 222 -16.29 3.60 -0.97
CA ARG A 222 -15.68 2.42 -0.35
C ARG A 222 -14.40 2.04 -1.06
N LYS A 223 -13.35 1.71 -0.29
CA LYS A 223 -12.06 1.26 -0.84
C LYS A 223 -11.44 0.18 0.02
N VAL A 224 -10.81 -0.79 -0.63
CA VAL A 224 -10.01 -1.86 -0.02
C VAL A 224 -8.53 -1.50 -0.20
N PHE A 225 -7.82 -1.37 0.91
CA PHE A 225 -6.37 -1.16 0.92
C PHE A 225 -5.67 -2.48 1.21
N GLY A 226 -4.90 -2.98 0.24
CA GLY A 226 -4.27 -4.30 0.27
C GLY A 226 -5.12 -5.39 -0.41
N PRO A 227 -4.98 -6.67 -0.03
CA PRO A 227 -4.06 -7.19 0.98
C PRO A 227 -2.59 -7.13 0.59
N PHE A 228 -1.73 -6.90 1.58
CA PHE A 228 -0.28 -7.08 1.46
C PHE A 228 0.21 -8.08 2.51
N LEU A 229 1.24 -8.84 2.15
CA LEU A 229 1.86 -9.83 3.01
C LEU A 229 2.92 -9.17 3.91
N VAL A 230 2.83 -9.41 5.22
CA VAL A 230 3.93 -9.18 6.16
C VAL A 230 4.72 -10.48 6.26
N TYR A 231 5.79 -10.56 5.46
CA TYR A 231 6.65 -11.74 5.37
C TYR A 231 7.83 -11.66 6.34
N LEU A 232 8.23 -12.81 6.90
CA LEU A 232 9.29 -12.92 7.89
C LEU A 232 10.26 -14.03 7.50
N ASN A 233 11.52 -13.68 7.31
CA ASN A 233 12.62 -14.61 7.15
C ASN A 233 13.73 -14.32 8.17
N SER A 234 14.62 -15.29 8.39
CA SER A 234 15.78 -15.14 9.27
C SER A 234 16.85 -16.17 8.95
N THR A 235 18.10 -15.83 9.25
CA THR A 235 19.24 -16.76 9.19
C THR A 235 19.96 -16.73 10.54
N PRO A 236 20.39 -17.88 11.07
CA PRO A 236 21.27 -17.92 12.24
C PRO A 236 22.72 -17.54 11.90
N ASP A 237 23.09 -17.58 10.62
CA ASP A 237 24.43 -17.25 10.13
C ASP A 237 24.45 -15.84 9.53
N VAL A 238 25.19 -14.95 10.19
CA VAL A 238 25.34 -13.54 9.78
C VAL A 238 26.03 -13.42 8.43
N SER A 239 26.91 -14.35 8.06
CA SER A 239 27.56 -14.33 6.75
C SER A 239 26.59 -14.54 5.59
N GLU A 240 25.45 -15.17 5.86
CA GLU A 240 24.36 -15.43 4.90
C GLU A 240 23.24 -14.37 4.96
N ALA A 241 23.41 -13.28 5.70
CA ALA A 241 22.36 -12.27 5.89
C ALA A 241 21.89 -11.63 4.57
N HIS A 242 22.76 -11.57 3.55
CA HIS A 242 22.39 -11.10 2.22
C HIS A 242 21.30 -11.96 1.56
N ASN A 243 21.26 -13.27 1.85
CA ASN A 243 20.26 -14.17 1.28
C ASN A 243 18.85 -13.86 1.77
N LEU A 244 18.68 -13.15 2.88
CA LEU A 244 17.36 -12.70 3.34
C LEU A 244 16.70 -11.74 2.34
N TRP A 245 17.49 -10.91 1.68
CA TRP A 245 16.98 -10.02 0.63
C TRP A 245 16.61 -10.79 -0.64
N ILE A 246 17.42 -11.79 -1.00
CA ILE A 246 17.15 -12.66 -2.16
C ILE A 246 15.85 -13.44 -1.92
N ASP A 247 15.70 -14.08 -0.76
CA ASP A 247 14.49 -14.80 -0.34
C ASP A 247 13.25 -13.89 -0.31
N ALA A 248 13.39 -12.65 0.17
CA ALA A 248 12.28 -11.68 0.13
C ALA A 248 11.85 -11.32 -1.31
N LYS A 249 12.80 -11.22 -2.25
CA LYS A 249 12.49 -11.03 -3.68
C LYS A 249 11.80 -12.24 -4.28
N GLU A 250 12.23 -13.45 -3.93
CA GLU A 250 11.58 -14.69 -4.35
C GLU A 250 10.14 -14.76 -3.85
N GLN A 251 9.90 -14.48 -2.55
CA GLN A 251 8.55 -14.42 -2.02
C GLN A 251 7.70 -13.35 -2.72
N ARG A 252 8.26 -12.16 -3.01
CA ARG A 252 7.55 -11.09 -3.73
C ARG A 252 7.04 -11.59 -5.09
N MET A 253 7.85 -12.33 -5.85
CA MET A 253 7.43 -12.89 -7.15
C MET A 253 6.27 -13.88 -6.99
N LEU A 254 6.28 -14.71 -5.95
CA LEU A 254 5.17 -15.63 -5.66
C LEU A 254 3.87 -14.86 -5.34
N GLU A 255 3.95 -13.78 -4.55
CA GLU A 255 2.78 -12.95 -4.24
C GLU A 255 2.28 -12.17 -5.47
N GLU A 256 3.17 -11.71 -6.36
CA GLU A 256 2.81 -11.06 -7.63
C GLU A 256 2.03 -12.02 -8.56
N GLU A 257 2.43 -13.29 -8.62
CA GLU A 257 1.74 -14.32 -9.41
C GLU A 257 0.40 -14.74 -8.76
N ALA A 258 0.36 -14.82 -7.42
CA ALA A 258 -0.83 -15.22 -6.69
C ALA A 258 -1.90 -14.12 -6.61
N TRP A 259 -1.55 -12.85 -6.83
CA TRP A 259 -2.50 -11.76 -6.81
C TRP A 259 -3.31 -11.68 -8.12
N PRO A 260 -4.64 -11.50 -8.07
CA PRO A 260 -5.49 -11.25 -6.90
C PRO A 260 -5.80 -12.52 -6.12
N TYR A 261 -5.72 -12.42 -4.79
CA TYR A 261 -5.88 -13.55 -3.89
C TYR A 261 -7.31 -14.10 -3.89
N ASP A 262 -7.46 -15.41 -4.07
CA ASP A 262 -8.74 -16.12 -4.05
C ASP A 262 -9.30 -16.37 -2.64
N PHE A 263 -8.48 -16.15 -1.61
CA PHE A 263 -8.79 -16.49 -0.23
C PHE A 263 -9.44 -15.35 0.58
N VAL A 264 -9.57 -14.15 -0.01
CA VAL A 264 -10.12 -12.97 0.68
C VAL A 264 -11.64 -13.08 0.73
N SER A 265 -12.23 -13.15 1.92
CA SER A 265 -13.68 -13.41 2.07
C SER A 265 -14.55 -12.16 1.89
N SER A 266 -13.96 -10.97 1.78
CA SER A 266 -14.72 -9.71 1.64
C SER A 266 -15.34 -9.60 0.26
N SER A 267 -16.66 -9.40 0.19
CA SER A 267 -17.38 -9.11 -1.07
C SER A 267 -16.99 -7.77 -1.71
N PHE A 268 -16.18 -6.96 -1.04
CA PHE A 268 -15.66 -5.70 -1.60
C PHE A 268 -14.28 -5.88 -2.24
N TYR A 269 -13.68 -7.06 -2.12
CA TYR A 269 -12.47 -7.43 -2.81
C TYR A 269 -12.84 -8.27 -4.03
N PHE A 270 -12.57 -7.75 -5.22
CA PHE A 270 -12.78 -8.48 -6.45
C PHE A 270 -11.70 -9.55 -6.60
N ILE A 271 -12.08 -10.82 -6.75
CA ILE A 271 -11.16 -11.91 -7.04
C ILE A 271 -10.84 -11.97 -8.55
N ALA A 272 -9.94 -12.86 -8.96
CA ALA A 272 -9.38 -12.87 -10.31
C ALA A 272 -10.44 -12.98 -11.43
N ASN A 273 -11.45 -13.83 -11.27
CA ASN A 273 -12.51 -14.03 -12.29
C ASN A 273 -13.57 -12.90 -12.32
N GLU A 274 -13.55 -12.00 -11.34
CA GLU A 274 -14.42 -10.81 -11.29
C GLU A 274 -13.71 -9.58 -11.88
N ARG A 275 -12.49 -9.74 -12.37
CA ARG A 275 -11.66 -8.70 -12.98
C ARG A 275 -11.52 -8.89 -14.48
N GLY A 276 -11.15 -7.81 -15.15
CA GLY A 276 -10.89 -7.77 -16.58
C GLY A 276 -9.42 -7.53 -16.91
N SER A 277 -9.14 -7.47 -18.21
CA SER A 277 -7.82 -7.15 -18.76
C SER A 277 -7.93 -6.36 -20.05
N ILE A 278 -6.92 -5.54 -20.33
CA ILE A 278 -6.75 -4.86 -21.61
C ILE A 278 -5.33 -5.10 -22.14
N SER A 279 -5.20 -5.11 -23.46
CA SER A 279 -3.92 -5.14 -24.15
C SER A 279 -3.91 -4.11 -25.25
N GLY A 280 -2.72 -3.78 -25.71
CA GLY A 280 -2.56 -2.90 -26.85
C GLY A 280 -1.11 -2.63 -27.14
N ARG A 281 -0.90 -1.70 -28.05
CA ARG A 281 0.42 -1.23 -28.43
C ARG A 281 0.47 0.29 -28.41
N LEU A 282 1.40 0.86 -27.66
CA LEU A 282 1.64 2.29 -27.61
C LEU A 282 2.75 2.68 -28.59
N LEU A 283 2.44 3.63 -29.46
CA LEU A 283 3.35 4.17 -30.47
C LEU A 283 3.42 5.68 -30.32
N VAL A 284 4.60 6.26 -30.53
CA VAL A 284 4.80 7.72 -30.58
C VAL A 284 4.89 8.17 -32.03
N GLN A 285 4.18 9.26 -32.36
CA GLN A 285 4.30 9.94 -33.65
C GLN A 285 4.93 11.32 -33.45
N ASP A 286 6.24 11.38 -33.60
CA ASP A 286 6.99 12.64 -33.58
C ASP A 286 7.62 12.90 -34.95
N ARG A 287 7.00 13.78 -35.73
CA ARG A 287 7.45 14.12 -37.09
C ARG A 287 8.85 14.74 -37.15
N TYR A 288 9.35 15.28 -36.04
CA TYR A 288 10.69 15.88 -35.97
C TYR A 288 11.77 14.82 -35.70
N VAL A 289 11.38 13.66 -35.15
CA VAL A 289 12.28 12.53 -34.89
C VAL A 289 12.21 11.50 -36.02
N SER A 290 11.01 11.15 -36.47
CA SER A 290 10.79 10.13 -37.50
C SER A 290 9.50 10.38 -38.28
N SER A 291 9.50 10.06 -39.57
CA SER A 291 8.27 10.01 -40.38
C SER A 291 7.43 8.75 -40.13
N SER A 292 7.98 7.77 -39.41
CA SER A 292 7.31 6.52 -39.05
C SER A 292 6.99 6.46 -37.55
N SER A 293 5.94 5.72 -37.18
CA SER A 293 5.57 5.51 -35.78
C SER A 293 6.67 4.77 -35.02
N ILE A 294 7.02 5.32 -33.85
CA ILE A 294 8.10 4.81 -32.99
C ILE A 294 7.46 3.96 -31.88
N PRO A 295 7.87 2.70 -31.68
CA PRO A 295 7.52 1.94 -30.48
C PRO A 295 7.79 2.72 -29.20
N ALA A 296 6.76 2.90 -28.35
CA ALA A 296 6.92 3.57 -27.07
C ALA A 296 7.54 2.61 -26.06
N ARG A 297 8.84 2.34 -26.18
CA ARG A 297 9.58 1.42 -25.32
C ARG A 297 9.70 1.93 -23.88
N ASP A 298 9.55 1.03 -22.91
CA ASP A 298 9.71 1.30 -21.46
C ASP A 298 8.75 2.39 -20.94
N ALA A 299 7.70 2.69 -21.71
CA ALA A 299 6.66 3.64 -21.36
C ALA A 299 5.76 3.11 -20.25
N HIS A 300 5.39 3.98 -19.32
CA HIS A 300 4.37 3.69 -18.32
C HIS A 300 3.00 3.93 -18.94
N ILE A 301 2.12 2.95 -18.89
CA ILE A 301 0.75 3.05 -19.41
C ILE A 301 -0.22 2.48 -18.40
N GLY A 302 -1.33 3.17 -18.15
CA GLY A 302 -2.23 2.82 -17.07
C GLY A 302 -3.66 3.33 -17.20
N LEU A 303 -4.55 2.72 -16.43
CA LEU A 303 -5.94 3.08 -16.28
C LEU A 303 -6.17 3.77 -14.93
N SER A 304 -6.90 4.87 -14.95
CA SER A 304 -7.36 5.55 -13.74
C SER A 304 -8.73 6.21 -13.95
N ALA A 305 -9.35 6.67 -12.87
CA ALA A 305 -10.59 7.43 -12.94
C ALA A 305 -10.39 8.87 -13.45
N ALA A 306 -9.14 9.34 -13.53
CA ALA A 306 -8.81 10.68 -14.02
C ALA A 306 -9.17 10.83 -15.51
N ARG A 307 -9.62 12.04 -15.87
CA ARG A 307 -10.16 12.38 -17.21
C ARG A 307 -9.40 13.53 -17.89
N GLU A 308 -8.38 14.03 -17.24
CA GLU A 308 -7.55 15.13 -17.72
C GLU A 308 -6.12 14.64 -17.87
N GLU A 309 -5.39 15.21 -18.83
CA GLU A 309 -3.99 14.89 -19.09
C GLU A 309 -3.15 15.21 -17.84
N GLY A 310 -2.24 14.31 -17.45
CA GLY A 310 -1.42 14.44 -16.24
C GLY A 310 -2.14 14.17 -14.90
N ALA A 311 -3.48 14.27 -14.85
CA ALA A 311 -4.25 14.13 -13.61
C ALA A 311 -4.24 12.72 -12.99
N TRP A 312 -3.77 11.70 -13.72
CA TRP A 312 -3.59 10.37 -13.16
C TRP A 312 -2.53 10.33 -12.04
N GLN A 313 -1.56 11.25 -12.05
CA GLN A 313 -0.51 11.34 -11.04
C GLN A 313 -1.06 11.78 -9.66
N THR A 314 -2.19 12.49 -9.66
CA THR A 314 -2.84 13.03 -8.45
C THR A 314 -4.15 12.33 -8.11
N GLU A 315 -4.62 11.39 -8.95
CA GLU A 315 -5.78 10.57 -8.63
C GLU A 315 -5.46 9.66 -7.43
N SER A 316 -6.13 9.86 -6.29
CA SER A 316 -5.93 9.03 -5.10
C SER A 316 -7.21 8.33 -4.61
N LYS A 317 -8.36 8.70 -5.17
CA LYS A 317 -9.67 8.31 -4.66
C LYS A 317 -10.05 6.92 -5.13
N GLU A 318 -9.92 6.66 -6.42
CA GLU A 318 -10.24 5.38 -7.05
C GLU A 318 -8.99 4.49 -7.19
N TYR A 319 -9.14 3.36 -7.88
CA TYR A 319 -8.01 2.47 -8.18
C TYR A 319 -7.31 2.89 -9.47
N GLN A 320 -6.00 2.66 -9.48
CA GLN A 320 -5.14 2.81 -10.64
C GLN A 320 -4.49 1.47 -10.98
N PHE A 321 -4.29 1.22 -12.27
CA PHE A 321 -3.67 0.00 -12.79
C PHE A 321 -2.68 0.38 -13.89
N TRP A 322 -1.42 0.00 -13.79
CA TRP A 322 -0.42 0.37 -14.80
C TRP A 322 0.62 -0.73 -15.00
N VAL A 323 1.26 -0.69 -16.16
CA VAL A 323 2.40 -1.55 -16.52
C VAL A 323 3.41 -0.73 -17.31
N GLN A 324 4.60 -1.29 -17.48
CA GLN A 324 5.53 -0.83 -18.51
C GLN A 324 5.30 -1.61 -19.81
N THR A 325 5.36 -0.90 -20.92
CA THR A 325 5.39 -1.47 -22.28
C THR A 325 6.71 -2.19 -22.54
N ASP A 326 6.68 -3.19 -23.43
CA ASP A 326 7.88 -3.89 -23.87
C ASP A 326 8.68 -3.11 -24.93
N SER A 327 9.72 -3.72 -25.51
CA SER A 327 10.55 -3.10 -26.54
C SER A 327 9.80 -2.72 -27.82
N ASN A 328 8.64 -3.33 -28.07
CA ASN A 328 7.78 -3.06 -29.22
C ASN A 328 6.66 -2.07 -28.90
N GLY A 329 6.56 -1.61 -27.65
CA GLY A 329 5.45 -0.78 -27.18
C GLY A 329 4.21 -1.60 -26.80
N ASP A 330 4.29 -2.92 -26.81
CA ASP A 330 3.16 -3.80 -26.48
C ASP A 330 2.97 -3.84 -24.96
N PHE A 331 1.71 -3.87 -24.51
CA PHE A 331 1.36 -3.93 -23.10
C PHE A 331 0.15 -4.83 -22.86
N THR A 332 0.05 -5.35 -21.63
CA THR A 332 -1.14 -6.03 -21.12
C THR A 332 -1.33 -5.64 -19.66
N ILE A 333 -2.42 -4.95 -19.34
CA ILE A 333 -2.82 -4.64 -17.97
C ILE A 333 -3.85 -5.68 -17.55
N ARG A 334 -3.49 -6.53 -16.58
CA ARG A 334 -4.35 -7.60 -16.05
C ARG A 334 -5.01 -7.16 -14.74
N ASN A 335 -5.99 -7.95 -14.29
CA ASN A 335 -6.57 -7.87 -12.95
C ASN A 335 -7.22 -6.51 -12.63
N ILE A 336 -7.79 -5.87 -13.64
CA ILE A 336 -8.46 -4.57 -13.53
C ILE A 336 -9.86 -4.76 -12.97
N ILE A 337 -10.25 -3.95 -12.00
CA ILE A 337 -11.63 -3.94 -11.49
C ILE A 337 -12.56 -3.47 -12.63
N PRO A 338 -13.72 -4.10 -12.87
CA PRO A 338 -14.64 -3.64 -13.89
C PRO A 338 -15.04 -2.17 -13.70
N GLY A 339 -15.06 -1.40 -14.78
CA GLY A 339 -15.29 0.03 -14.71
C GLY A 339 -14.99 0.77 -16.02
N VAL A 340 -15.10 2.09 -15.98
CA VAL A 340 -14.82 2.98 -17.13
C VAL A 340 -13.66 3.89 -16.77
N TYR A 341 -12.60 3.89 -17.57
CA TYR A 341 -11.30 4.47 -17.22
C TYR A 341 -10.77 5.42 -18.31
N GLY A 342 -9.96 6.40 -17.90
CA GLY A 342 -9.04 7.05 -18.83
C GLY A 342 -7.81 6.16 -19.02
N LEU A 343 -7.30 6.06 -20.24
CA LEU A 343 -6.03 5.39 -20.53
C LEU A 343 -4.94 6.44 -20.64
N HIS A 344 -4.07 6.46 -19.63
CA HIS A 344 -2.99 7.41 -19.45
C HIS A 344 -1.66 6.78 -19.82
N GLY A 345 -0.69 7.58 -20.22
CA GLY A 345 0.67 7.09 -20.41
C GLY A 345 1.73 8.16 -20.31
N TRP A 346 2.96 7.74 -20.08
CA TRP A 346 4.14 8.60 -20.07
C TRP A 346 5.28 7.83 -20.72
N VAL A 347 5.93 8.44 -21.72
CA VAL A 347 6.97 7.79 -22.52
C VAL A 347 8.32 8.45 -22.23
N PRO A 348 9.31 7.71 -21.69
CA PRO A 348 10.65 8.23 -21.51
C PRO A 348 11.22 8.86 -22.79
N GLY A 349 11.79 10.05 -22.67
CA GLY A 349 12.39 10.77 -23.79
C GLY A 349 11.43 11.59 -24.65
N PHE A 350 10.12 11.53 -24.38
CA PHE A 350 9.12 12.41 -25.00
C PHE A 350 8.47 13.31 -23.94
N ILE A 351 8.20 14.55 -24.32
CA ILE A 351 7.62 15.55 -23.40
C ILE A 351 6.10 15.41 -23.38
N GLY A 352 5.53 15.39 -22.18
CA GLY A 352 4.09 15.39 -21.93
C GLY A 352 3.56 14.08 -21.37
N ASP A 353 2.32 14.13 -20.88
CA ASP A 353 1.53 12.97 -20.52
C ASP A 353 0.61 12.63 -21.69
N TYR A 354 0.29 11.36 -21.85
CA TYR A 354 -0.68 10.88 -22.80
C TYR A 354 -2.00 10.63 -22.11
N LEU A 355 -3.09 11.08 -22.74
CA LEU A 355 -4.45 10.65 -22.42
C LEU A 355 -5.15 10.19 -23.71
N HIS A 356 -5.63 8.95 -23.71
CA HIS A 356 -6.45 8.44 -24.80
C HIS A 356 -7.78 9.19 -24.91
N LYS A 357 -8.16 9.56 -26.14
CA LYS A 357 -9.36 10.37 -26.40
C LYS A 357 -10.67 9.69 -25.97
N SER A 358 -10.72 8.37 -26.06
CA SER A 358 -11.91 7.59 -25.70
C SER A 358 -11.73 6.96 -24.33
N LEU A 359 -12.83 6.78 -23.60
CA LEU A 359 -12.80 6.04 -22.35
C LEU A 359 -12.72 4.53 -22.62
N VAL A 360 -11.97 3.82 -21.79
CA VAL A 360 -11.84 2.36 -21.85
C VAL A 360 -12.82 1.74 -20.88
N THR A 361 -13.74 0.91 -21.39
CA THR A 361 -14.65 0.12 -20.55
C THR A 361 -14.05 -1.26 -20.33
N VAL A 362 -13.90 -1.66 -19.07
CA VAL A 362 -13.42 -2.97 -18.66
C VAL A 362 -14.55 -3.74 -18.01
N SER A 363 -14.77 -4.96 -18.48
CA SER A 363 -15.72 -5.92 -17.89
C SER A 363 -14.98 -7.13 -17.34
N ALA A 364 -15.61 -7.86 -16.43
CA ALA A 364 -15.05 -9.11 -15.90
C ALA A 364 -14.91 -10.16 -17.01
N GLY A 365 -13.85 -10.96 -16.95
CA GLY A 365 -13.60 -12.05 -17.89
C GLY A 365 -12.34 -11.87 -18.76
N PRO A 366 -12.16 -12.74 -19.77
CA PRO A 366 -10.95 -12.75 -20.60
C PRO A 366 -10.78 -11.46 -21.40
N LEU A 367 -9.62 -11.28 -22.03
CA LEU A 367 -9.23 -10.08 -22.77
C LEU A 367 -10.35 -9.58 -23.71
N LEU A 368 -10.86 -8.36 -23.46
CA LEU A 368 -11.94 -7.76 -24.26
C LEU A 368 -11.48 -6.60 -25.15
N PHE A 369 -10.28 -6.06 -24.90
CA PHE A 369 -9.82 -4.86 -25.60
C PHE A 369 -8.37 -5.02 -26.08
N SER A 370 -8.19 -4.89 -27.39
CA SER A 370 -6.91 -4.82 -28.07
C SER A 370 -6.96 -3.62 -29.01
N THR A 371 -6.06 -2.66 -28.86
CA THR A 371 -5.98 -1.49 -29.75
C THR A 371 -4.54 -1.04 -29.93
N GLU A 372 -4.27 -0.43 -31.08
CA GLU A 372 -3.09 0.43 -31.23
C GLU A 372 -3.45 1.82 -30.70
N VAL A 373 -2.49 2.45 -30.02
CA VAL A 373 -2.63 3.73 -29.34
C VAL A 373 -1.49 4.63 -29.80
N PHE A 374 -1.81 5.85 -30.21
CA PHE A 374 -0.83 6.81 -30.70
C PHE A 374 -0.71 7.99 -29.75
N LEU A 375 0.50 8.23 -29.27
CA LEU A 375 0.91 9.44 -28.57
C LEU A 375 1.38 10.46 -29.60
N LEU A 376 0.76 11.65 -29.57
CA LEU A 376 1.18 12.81 -30.33
C LEU A 376 1.87 13.77 -29.34
N PRO A 377 3.20 13.92 -29.37
CA PRO A 377 3.88 14.85 -28.47
C PRO A 377 3.36 16.27 -28.70
N MET A 378 3.29 17.07 -27.64
CA MET A 378 2.91 18.48 -27.77
C MET A 378 3.85 19.19 -28.74
N SER A 379 3.27 19.80 -29.78
CA SER A 379 4.00 20.69 -30.67
C SER A 379 4.27 22.00 -29.92
N ASN A 380 5.54 22.32 -29.70
CA ASN A 380 5.95 23.69 -29.35
C ASN A 380 5.51 24.70 -30.41
#